data_AF-A0A9J9HGI5-F1
#
_entry.id   AF-A0A9J9HGI5-F1
#
_cell.length_a   1.000
_cell.length_b   1.000
_cell.length_c   1.000
_cell.angle_alpha   90.00
_cell.angle_beta   90.00
_cell.angle_gamma   90.00
#
_symmetry.space_group_name_H-M   'P 1'
#
loop_
_entity.id
_entity.type
_entity.pdbx_description
1 polymer ?
#
loop_
_entity_poly.entity_id
_entity_poly.type
_entity_poly.pdbx_seq_one_letter_code
_entity_poly.pdbx_strand_id
1 'polypeptide(L)'
;MANHFTKASFTFAVTDAEAEIFRHVGEAAEIVGDSRLAPDQRAAAYADLGAGFAACFPPIDSDPFGGFLAILSDPDYPRLGFSVQVDPSDGTGRCKVWLHGDQFDVETAAQLIQKVAKSALPAGFEYCLDCDRLRPGEFGGGYVVIREDRFEFASSAQLLERALSREHREGADGYVLTTRDAEEGLLFWNNDTGFGELSTATVFSEAEAGRFDVPIAHDQPEWLAMPAPIS
;
A
#
# COMPACT_ATOMS: atom_id res chain seq x y z
N MET A 1 -24.56 17.84 -8.88
CA MET A 1 -23.46 16.89 -9.09
C MET A 1 -22.17 17.66 -8.78
N ALA A 2 -21.34 17.17 -7.87
CA ALA A 2 -20.01 17.71 -7.60
C ALA A 2 -19.00 16.75 -8.25
N ASN A 3 -17.85 17.26 -8.67
CA ASN A 3 -16.76 16.43 -9.15
C ASN A 3 -15.75 16.21 -8.02
N HIS A 4 -15.37 14.96 -7.83
CA HIS A 4 -14.39 14.53 -6.83
C HIS A 4 -13.11 14.12 -7.53
N PHE A 5 -11.98 14.43 -6.90
CA PHE A 5 -10.65 14.20 -7.44
C PHE A 5 -9.79 13.57 -6.37
N THR A 6 -9.10 12.49 -6.73
CA THR A 6 -8.00 11.94 -5.94
C THR A 6 -6.72 12.36 -6.61
N LYS A 7 -5.87 13.12 -5.93
CA LYS A 7 -4.63 13.64 -6.52
C LYS A 7 -3.42 13.13 -5.76
N ALA A 8 -2.39 12.74 -6.49
CA ALA A 8 -1.08 12.44 -5.92
C ALA A 8 0.00 12.86 -6.91
N SER A 9 1.19 13.15 -6.38
CA SER A 9 2.38 13.45 -7.17
C SER A 9 3.60 13.22 -6.30
N PHE A 10 4.37 12.18 -6.61
CA PHE A 10 5.52 11.80 -5.78
C PHE A 10 6.57 11.06 -6.59
N THR A 11 7.80 11.08 -6.10
CA THR A 11 8.93 10.42 -6.76
C THR A 11 9.63 9.45 -5.84
N PHE A 12 10.12 8.35 -6.39
CA PHE A 12 10.97 7.39 -5.69
C PHE A 12 12.09 6.91 -6.61
N ALA A 13 13.17 6.38 -6.04
CA ALA A 13 14.32 5.90 -6.79
C ALA A 13 14.28 4.37 -6.91
N VAL A 14 14.52 3.86 -8.11
CA VAL A 14 14.55 2.43 -8.42
C VAL A 14 15.82 2.09 -9.21
N THR A 15 16.11 0.81 -9.35
CA THR A 15 17.20 0.36 -10.25
C THR A 15 16.84 0.57 -11.71
N ASP A 16 17.84 0.62 -12.60
CA ASP A 16 17.60 0.75 -14.05
C ASP A 16 16.70 -0.37 -14.61
N ALA A 17 16.80 -1.60 -14.07
CA ALA A 17 15.97 -2.72 -14.49
C ALA A 17 14.50 -2.56 -14.09
N GLU A 18 14.22 -2.08 -12.87
CA GLU A 18 12.87 -1.79 -12.42
C GLU A 18 12.27 -0.58 -13.17
N ALA A 19 13.11 0.43 -13.45
CA ALA A 19 12.73 1.59 -14.24
C ALA A 19 12.25 1.22 -15.64
N GLU A 20 12.85 0.22 -16.28
CA GLU A 20 12.40 -0.26 -17.58
C GLU A 20 10.99 -0.84 -17.53
N ILE A 21 10.67 -1.59 -16.46
CA ILE A 21 9.32 -2.12 -16.26
C ILE A 21 8.32 -0.96 -16.14
N PHE A 22 8.64 0.10 -15.38
CA PHE A 22 7.79 1.29 -15.28
C PHE A 22 7.53 1.98 -16.64
N ARG A 23 8.49 1.99 -17.56
CA ARG A 23 8.30 2.53 -18.92
C ARG A 23 7.25 1.75 -19.70
N HIS A 24 7.18 0.44 -19.50
CA HIS A 24 6.23 -0.45 -20.15
C HIS A 24 4.81 -0.43 -19.54
N VAL A 25 4.63 0.09 -18.32
CA VAL A 25 3.32 0.08 -17.64
C VAL A 25 2.25 0.84 -18.44
N GLY A 26 2.60 2.01 -18.98
CA GLY A 26 1.66 2.81 -19.80
C GLY A 26 1.26 2.09 -21.08
N GLU A 27 2.22 1.50 -21.77
CA GLU A 27 1.98 0.70 -22.98
C GLU A 27 1.12 -0.55 -22.67
N ALA A 28 1.42 -1.26 -21.59
CA ALA A 28 0.63 -2.40 -21.12
C ALA A 28 -0.83 -2.02 -20.88
N ALA A 29 -1.08 -0.86 -20.23
CA ALA A 29 -2.43 -0.35 -19.97
C ALA A 29 -3.21 -0.08 -21.26
N GLU A 30 -2.59 0.55 -22.25
CA GLU A 30 -3.21 0.79 -23.57
C GLU A 30 -3.52 -0.52 -24.30
N ILE A 31 -2.60 -1.50 -24.26
CA ILE A 31 -2.80 -2.83 -24.86
C ILE A 31 -3.99 -3.55 -24.20
N VAL A 32 -4.08 -3.52 -22.87
CA VAL A 32 -5.18 -4.20 -22.18
C VAL A 32 -6.52 -3.51 -22.37
N GLY A 33 -6.52 -2.19 -22.56
CA GLY A 33 -7.71 -1.40 -22.87
C GLY A 33 -8.21 -1.56 -24.31
N ASP A 34 -7.38 -1.99 -25.25
CA ASP A 34 -7.80 -2.19 -26.65
C ASP A 34 -8.50 -3.54 -26.88
N SER A 35 -9.82 -3.53 -26.69
CA SER A 35 -10.71 -4.68 -26.96
C SER A 35 -10.71 -5.18 -28.43
N ARG A 36 -10.07 -4.47 -29.36
CA ARG A 36 -10.01 -4.86 -30.78
C ARG A 36 -8.81 -5.73 -31.13
N LEU A 37 -7.84 -5.87 -30.21
CA LEU A 37 -6.67 -6.72 -30.43
C LEU A 37 -7.06 -8.20 -30.48
N ALA A 38 -6.64 -8.88 -31.54
CA ALA A 38 -6.81 -10.33 -31.63
C ALA A 38 -5.91 -11.04 -30.58
N PRO A 39 -6.28 -12.25 -30.12
CA PRO A 39 -5.52 -12.98 -29.11
C PRO A 39 -4.03 -13.16 -29.43
N ASP A 40 -3.68 -13.50 -30.67
CA ASP A 40 -2.29 -13.68 -31.10
C ASP A 40 -1.51 -12.36 -31.10
N GLN A 41 -2.17 -11.24 -31.44
CA GLN A 41 -1.56 -9.91 -31.39
C GLN A 41 -1.32 -9.46 -29.94
N ARG A 42 -2.26 -9.74 -29.05
CA ARG A 42 -2.11 -9.48 -27.61
C ARG A 42 -0.96 -10.29 -27.01
N ALA A 43 -0.83 -11.56 -27.39
CA ALA A 43 0.27 -12.41 -26.94
C ALA A 43 1.63 -11.94 -27.46
N ALA A 44 1.71 -11.51 -28.73
CA ALA A 44 2.92 -10.91 -29.29
C ALA A 44 3.29 -9.60 -28.58
N ALA A 45 2.32 -8.71 -28.37
CA ALA A 45 2.55 -7.45 -27.66
C ALA A 45 3.03 -7.66 -26.22
N TYR A 46 2.48 -8.65 -25.51
CA TYR A 46 2.98 -9.05 -24.20
C TYR A 46 4.44 -9.53 -24.24
N ALA A 47 4.80 -10.34 -25.24
CA ALA A 47 6.18 -10.82 -25.40
C ALA A 47 7.16 -9.67 -25.70
N ASP A 48 6.72 -8.64 -26.42
CA ASP A 48 7.53 -7.47 -26.78
C ASP A 48 7.86 -6.58 -25.55
N LEU A 49 7.05 -6.61 -24.48
CA LEU A 49 7.35 -5.95 -23.19
C LEU A 49 8.53 -6.62 -22.43
N GLY A 50 8.94 -7.80 -22.88
CA GLY A 50 10.16 -8.47 -22.44
C GLY A 50 10.05 -9.26 -21.12
N ALA A 51 11.11 -10.00 -20.84
CA ALA A 51 11.16 -10.95 -19.72
C ALA A 51 11.08 -10.27 -18.34
N GLY A 52 11.57 -9.03 -18.21
CA GLY A 52 11.47 -8.26 -16.96
C GLY A 52 10.03 -7.94 -16.59
N PHE A 53 9.24 -7.48 -17.56
CA PHE A 53 7.80 -7.27 -17.37
C PHE A 53 7.10 -8.58 -17.03
N ALA A 54 7.36 -9.65 -17.79
CA ALA A 54 6.75 -10.95 -17.56
C ALA A 54 7.08 -11.59 -16.20
N ALA A 55 8.26 -11.31 -15.65
CA ALA A 55 8.64 -11.77 -14.31
C ALA A 55 7.82 -11.06 -13.21
N CYS A 56 7.53 -9.78 -13.37
CA CYS A 56 6.68 -9.02 -12.45
C CYS A 56 5.19 -9.32 -12.65
N PHE A 57 4.75 -9.55 -13.89
CA PHE A 57 3.36 -9.72 -14.27
C PHE A 57 3.15 -11.01 -15.08
N PRO A 58 3.31 -12.19 -14.46
CA PRO A 58 3.17 -13.44 -15.18
C PRO A 58 1.73 -13.63 -15.71
N PRO A 59 1.54 -14.40 -16.79
CA PRO A 59 0.20 -14.75 -17.26
C PRO A 59 -0.60 -15.46 -16.17
N ILE A 60 -1.90 -15.21 -16.13
CA ILE A 60 -2.84 -15.94 -15.27
C ILE A 60 -3.87 -16.59 -16.19
N ASP A 61 -4.11 -17.88 -15.97
CA ASP A 61 -4.92 -18.73 -16.85
C ASP A 61 -4.49 -18.62 -18.31
N SER A 62 -5.39 -18.18 -19.19
CA SER A 62 -5.12 -18.01 -20.62
C SER A 62 -4.86 -16.57 -21.05
N ASP A 63 -4.90 -15.58 -20.15
CA ASP A 63 -4.61 -14.18 -20.51
C ASP A 63 -3.12 -13.87 -20.25
N PRO A 64 -2.34 -13.52 -21.30
CA PRO A 64 -0.96 -13.07 -21.14
C PRO A 64 -0.80 -11.93 -20.14
N PHE A 65 -1.77 -11.01 -20.07
CA PHE A 65 -1.75 -9.86 -19.17
C PHE A 65 -2.45 -10.12 -17.83
N GLY A 66 -2.88 -11.34 -17.54
CA GLY A 66 -3.65 -11.66 -16.34
C GLY A 66 -2.98 -11.17 -15.04
N GLY A 67 -1.66 -11.33 -14.90
CA GLY A 67 -0.93 -10.85 -13.74
C GLY A 67 -0.78 -9.33 -13.63
N PHE A 68 -0.92 -8.59 -14.74
CA PHE A 68 -0.99 -7.12 -14.77
C PHE A 68 -2.41 -6.64 -14.49
N LEU A 69 -3.43 -7.26 -15.08
CA LEU A 69 -4.84 -6.96 -14.78
C LEU A 69 -5.17 -7.16 -13.30
N ALA A 70 -4.57 -8.17 -12.67
CA ALA A 70 -4.75 -8.46 -11.25
C ALA A 70 -4.31 -7.33 -10.31
N ILE A 71 -3.49 -6.37 -10.77
CA ILE A 71 -3.09 -5.20 -9.96
C ILE A 71 -3.97 -3.97 -10.15
N LEU A 72 -4.89 -3.98 -11.13
CA LEU A 72 -5.77 -2.86 -11.40
C LEU A 72 -6.99 -2.92 -10.48
N SER A 73 -7.43 -1.76 -9.99
CA SER A 73 -8.62 -1.66 -9.14
C SER A 73 -9.92 -2.04 -9.87
N ASP A 74 -9.98 -1.81 -11.18
CA ASP A 74 -11.09 -2.19 -12.06
C ASP A 74 -10.55 -2.98 -13.27
N PRO A 75 -10.48 -4.33 -13.16
CA PRO A 75 -10.03 -5.17 -14.26
C PRO A 75 -10.96 -5.18 -15.48
N ASP A 76 -12.25 -4.83 -15.30
CA ASP A 76 -13.24 -4.79 -16.39
C ASP A 76 -13.10 -3.51 -17.24
N TYR A 77 -12.55 -2.45 -16.67
CA TYR A 77 -12.18 -1.21 -17.36
C TYR A 77 -10.72 -0.84 -17.10
N PRO A 78 -9.76 -1.60 -17.68
CA PRO A 78 -8.38 -1.53 -17.29
C PRO A 78 -7.75 -0.21 -17.76
N ARG A 79 -7.49 0.68 -16.80
CA ARG A 79 -6.87 1.98 -17.02
C ARG A 79 -5.93 2.30 -15.87
N LEU A 80 -4.89 3.06 -16.17
CA LEU A 80 -4.10 3.70 -15.11
C LEU A 80 -4.80 5.00 -14.71
N GLY A 81 -5.08 5.15 -13.41
CA GLY A 81 -5.55 6.43 -12.85
C GLY A 81 -4.46 7.50 -12.76
N PHE A 82 -3.26 7.23 -13.28
CA PHE A 82 -2.08 8.09 -13.13
C PHE A 82 -1.13 7.96 -14.32
N SER A 83 -0.30 8.97 -14.48
CA SER A 83 0.82 8.98 -15.41
C SER A 83 2.08 8.45 -14.74
N VAL A 84 2.92 7.79 -15.53
CA VAL A 84 4.25 7.32 -15.14
C VAL A 84 5.29 8.08 -15.95
N GLN A 85 6.23 8.74 -15.29
CA GLN A 85 7.42 9.29 -15.92
C GLN A 85 8.66 8.67 -15.28
N VAL A 86 9.63 8.30 -16.10
CA VAL A 86 10.92 7.78 -15.65
C VAL A 86 12.01 8.71 -16.13
N ASP A 87 12.72 9.33 -15.19
CA ASP A 87 13.83 10.21 -15.50
C ASP A 87 15.02 9.40 -16.04
N PRO A 88 15.97 10.04 -16.77
CA PRO A 88 17.21 9.39 -17.17
C PRO A 88 17.98 8.84 -15.97
N SER A 89 18.76 7.77 -16.19
CA SER A 89 19.64 7.22 -15.16
C SER A 89 20.64 8.28 -14.68
N ASP A 90 20.88 8.30 -13.37
CA ASP A 90 21.82 9.23 -12.74
C ASP A 90 23.29 8.79 -12.89
N GLY A 91 23.54 7.69 -13.60
CA GLY A 91 24.86 7.10 -13.80
C GLY A 91 25.33 6.22 -12.64
N THR A 92 24.53 6.08 -11.58
CA THR A 92 24.79 5.19 -10.43
C THR A 92 24.04 3.86 -10.52
N GLY A 93 23.31 3.63 -11.62
CA GLY A 93 22.41 2.49 -11.78
C GLY A 93 21.03 2.71 -11.15
N ARG A 94 20.71 3.98 -10.82
CA ARG A 94 19.43 4.40 -10.25
C ARG A 94 18.73 5.36 -11.21
N CYS A 95 17.41 5.23 -11.28
CA CYS A 95 16.52 6.12 -12.00
C CYS A 95 15.44 6.64 -11.04
N LYS A 96 14.98 7.88 -11.28
CA LYS A 96 13.83 8.43 -10.57
C LYS A 96 12.55 8.09 -11.33
N VAL A 97 11.56 7.57 -10.62
CA VAL A 97 10.20 7.37 -11.14
C VAL A 97 9.30 8.40 -10.51
N TRP A 98 8.46 9.03 -11.33
CA TRP A 98 7.44 10.00 -10.92
C TRP A 98 6.07 9.47 -11.29
N LEU A 99 5.22 9.27 -10.29
CA LEU A 99 3.81 8.94 -10.47
C LEU A 99 2.98 10.17 -10.12
N HIS A 100 2.03 10.54 -10.99
CA HIS A 100 1.16 11.69 -10.73
C HIS A 100 -0.18 11.60 -11.46
N GLY A 101 -1.20 12.28 -10.93
CA GLY A 101 -2.54 12.34 -11.54
C GLY A 101 -3.55 13.11 -10.69
N ASP A 102 -4.70 13.42 -11.29
CA ASP A 102 -5.85 14.08 -10.65
C ASP A 102 -7.09 13.16 -10.49
N GLN A 103 -6.98 11.93 -11.00
CA GLN A 103 -7.88 10.79 -10.78
C GLN A 103 -7.05 9.59 -10.33
N PHE A 104 -6.10 9.86 -9.44
CA PHE A 104 -5.06 8.95 -8.99
C PHE A 104 -5.65 7.70 -8.34
N ASP A 105 -5.39 6.56 -8.96
CA ASP A 105 -5.74 5.26 -8.41
C ASP A 105 -4.68 4.81 -7.40
N VAL A 106 -4.97 5.08 -6.13
CA VAL A 106 -4.10 4.83 -4.98
C VAL A 106 -3.78 3.35 -4.83
N GLU A 107 -4.75 2.46 -5.04
CA GLU A 107 -4.58 1.03 -4.85
C GLU A 107 -3.72 0.43 -5.96
N THR A 108 -4.03 0.74 -7.23
CA THR A 108 -3.23 0.29 -8.37
C THR A 108 -1.78 0.78 -8.27
N ALA A 109 -1.56 2.03 -7.85
CA ALA A 109 -0.21 2.56 -7.65
C ALA A 109 0.56 1.81 -6.55
N ALA A 110 -0.10 1.52 -5.41
CA ALA A 110 0.51 0.78 -4.32
C ALA A 110 0.90 -0.64 -4.75
N GLN A 111 0.00 -1.35 -5.44
CA GLN A 111 0.26 -2.69 -5.97
C GLN A 111 1.39 -2.70 -7.00
N LEU A 112 1.40 -1.73 -7.91
CA LEU A 112 2.47 -1.56 -8.90
C LEU A 112 3.84 -1.36 -8.23
N ILE A 113 3.94 -0.43 -7.27
CA ILE A 113 5.17 -0.16 -6.53
C ILE A 113 5.62 -1.41 -5.77
N GLN A 114 4.71 -2.08 -5.04
CA GLN A 114 5.06 -3.29 -4.30
C GLN A 114 5.62 -4.38 -5.21
N LYS A 115 5.05 -4.55 -6.41
CA LYS A 115 5.42 -5.64 -7.33
C LYS A 115 6.70 -5.36 -8.11
N VAL A 116 6.92 -4.10 -8.50
CA VAL A 116 8.03 -3.70 -9.39
C VAL A 116 9.19 -3.08 -8.62
N ALA A 117 8.95 -2.13 -7.72
CA ALA A 117 9.99 -1.31 -7.09
C ALA A 117 10.56 -1.95 -5.81
N LYS A 118 10.99 -3.21 -5.89
CA LYS A 118 11.52 -3.97 -4.74
C LYS A 118 12.68 -3.25 -4.06
N SER A 119 13.56 -2.61 -4.83
CA SER A 119 14.71 -1.87 -4.30
C SER A 119 14.38 -0.56 -3.58
N ALA A 120 13.11 -0.12 -3.64
CA ALA A 120 12.60 1.07 -2.98
C ALA A 120 11.79 0.72 -1.72
N LEU A 121 11.54 -0.56 -1.43
CA LEU A 121 10.76 -0.98 -0.26
C LEU A 121 11.62 -0.90 1.02
N PRO A 122 11.03 -0.49 2.16
CA PRO A 122 9.67 0.03 2.30
C PRO A 122 9.53 1.42 1.65
N ALA A 123 8.40 1.63 0.97
CA ALA A 123 8.07 2.87 0.29
C ALA A 123 6.75 3.44 0.82
N GLY A 124 6.44 4.69 0.46
CA GLY A 124 5.14 5.26 0.75
C GLY A 124 4.89 6.53 -0.04
N PHE A 125 3.63 6.93 -0.08
CA PHE A 125 3.23 8.17 -0.72
C PHE A 125 1.96 8.73 -0.07
N GLU A 126 1.77 10.03 -0.28
CA GLU A 126 0.60 10.76 0.17
C GLU A 126 -0.33 11.06 -1.02
N TYR A 127 -1.62 11.20 -0.72
CA TYR A 127 -2.63 11.62 -1.68
C TYR A 127 -3.58 12.61 -1.00
N CYS A 128 -4.23 13.45 -1.81
CA CYS A 128 -5.29 14.33 -1.35
C CYS A 128 -6.62 14.03 -2.05
N LEU A 129 -7.70 14.32 -1.33
CA LEU A 129 -9.06 14.28 -1.83
C LEU A 129 -9.55 15.71 -1.98
N ASP A 130 -10.01 16.04 -3.17
CA ASP A 130 -10.44 17.39 -3.56
C ASP A 130 -11.81 17.35 -4.23
N CYS A 131 -12.54 18.47 -4.15
CA CYS A 131 -13.90 18.61 -4.66
C CYS A 131 -14.10 19.99 -5.27
N ASP A 132 -14.75 20.06 -6.44
CA ASP A 132 -15.03 21.33 -7.11
C ASP A 132 -16.07 22.21 -6.37
N ARG A 133 -16.62 21.70 -5.27
CA ARG A 133 -17.59 22.39 -4.42
C ARG A 133 -17.21 22.26 -2.95
N LEU A 134 -17.32 23.38 -2.23
CA LEU A 134 -17.11 23.44 -0.79
C LEU A 134 -18.25 22.73 -0.02
N ARG A 135 -18.11 21.41 0.16
CA ARG A 135 -19.08 20.55 0.84
C ARG A 135 -18.43 19.86 2.04
N PRO A 136 -19.14 19.74 3.17
CA PRO A 136 -18.63 19.03 4.33
C PRO A 136 -18.25 17.59 3.99
N GLY A 137 -17.07 17.14 4.44
CA GLY A 137 -16.60 15.77 4.26
C GLY A 137 -15.98 15.45 2.89
N GLU A 138 -15.90 16.41 1.97
CA GLU A 138 -15.39 16.19 0.61
C GLU A 138 -13.90 16.54 0.41
N PHE A 139 -13.23 17.00 1.47
CA PHE A 139 -11.80 17.34 1.47
C PHE A 139 -11.07 16.44 2.45
N GLY A 140 -9.85 16.08 2.10
CA GLY A 140 -9.00 15.27 2.96
C GLY A 140 -7.82 14.72 2.19
N GLY A 141 -7.47 13.47 2.51
CA GLY A 141 -6.33 12.79 1.93
C GLY A 141 -5.92 11.62 2.80
N GLY A 142 -4.69 11.18 2.60
CA GLY A 142 -4.14 10.09 3.36
C GLY A 142 -2.75 9.73 2.87
N TYR A 143 -2.27 8.60 3.36
CA TYR A 143 -1.02 8.01 2.92
C TYR A 143 -1.18 6.51 2.72
N VAL A 144 -0.23 5.95 1.98
CA VAL A 144 -0.01 4.51 1.87
C VAL A 144 1.42 4.21 2.27
N VAL A 145 1.60 3.24 3.15
CA VAL A 145 2.90 2.59 3.39
C VAL A 145 2.90 1.22 2.73
N ILE A 146 3.95 0.95 1.96
CA ILE A 146 4.10 -0.23 1.14
C ILE A 146 5.30 -1.01 1.65
N ARG A 147 5.04 -2.25 2.06
CA ARG A 147 6.05 -3.21 2.50
C ARG A 147 6.03 -4.41 1.57
N GLU A 148 6.99 -5.32 1.71
CA GLU A 148 7.10 -6.48 0.80
C GLU A 148 5.86 -7.38 0.81
N ASP A 149 5.18 -7.49 1.97
CA ASP A 149 4.11 -8.43 2.25
C ASP A 149 2.74 -7.78 2.49
N ARG A 150 2.70 -6.46 2.73
CA ARG A 150 1.46 -5.77 3.14
C ARG A 150 1.43 -4.30 2.75
N PHE A 151 0.22 -3.76 2.77
CA PHE A 151 -0.07 -2.34 2.67
C PHE A 151 -0.64 -1.82 3.99
N GLU A 152 -0.39 -0.55 4.26
CA GLU A 152 -1.03 0.20 5.33
C GLU A 152 -1.64 1.46 4.73
N PHE A 153 -2.95 1.59 4.82
CA PHE A 153 -3.69 2.76 4.36
C PHE A 153 -4.18 3.54 5.57
N ALA A 154 -3.98 4.86 5.54
CA ALA A 154 -4.59 5.76 6.50
C ALA A 154 -5.15 6.99 5.80
N SER A 155 -6.29 7.48 6.27
CA SER A 155 -6.86 8.74 5.83
C SER A 155 -6.75 9.81 6.91
N SER A 156 -6.67 11.08 6.50
CA SER A 156 -6.68 12.21 7.42
C SER A 156 -7.95 12.25 8.28
N ALA A 157 -9.08 11.76 7.76
CA ALA A 157 -10.34 11.65 8.51
C ALA A 157 -10.23 10.63 9.66
N GLN A 158 -9.69 9.43 9.39
CA GLN A 158 -9.47 8.41 10.43
C GLN A 158 -8.45 8.89 11.46
N LEU A 159 -7.38 9.57 11.03
CA LEU A 159 -6.37 10.13 11.94
C LEU A 159 -6.95 11.24 12.82
N LEU A 160 -7.80 12.09 12.26
CA LEU A 160 -8.53 13.12 13.02
C LEU A 160 -9.48 12.48 14.04
N GLU A 161 -10.25 11.48 13.64
CA GLU A 161 -11.16 10.76 14.54
C GLU A 161 -10.40 10.08 15.69
N ARG A 162 -9.27 9.44 15.39
CA ARG A 162 -8.37 8.87 16.42
C ARG A 162 -7.87 9.95 17.36
N ALA A 163 -7.38 11.07 16.84
CA ALA A 163 -6.90 12.18 17.65
C ALA A 163 -7.99 12.74 18.58
N LEU A 164 -9.23 12.91 18.09
CA LEU A 164 -10.37 13.36 18.90
C LEU A 164 -10.81 12.32 19.95
N SER A 165 -10.66 11.03 19.64
CA SER A 165 -11.03 9.95 20.55
C SER A 165 -10.09 9.82 21.75
N ARG A 166 -8.82 10.23 21.62
CA ARG A 166 -7.82 10.18 22.71
C ARG A 166 -8.24 10.95 23.95
N GLU A 167 -8.94 12.08 23.78
CA GLU A 167 -9.46 12.89 24.90
C GLU A 167 -10.51 12.16 25.74
N HIS A 168 -11.10 11.08 25.20
CA HIS A 168 -12.25 10.41 25.80
C HIS A 168 -12.03 8.91 26.05
N ARG A 169 -10.99 8.30 25.48
CA ARG A 169 -10.72 6.85 25.54
C ARG A 169 -9.22 6.56 25.61
N GLU A 170 -8.79 5.91 26.69
CA GLU A 170 -7.38 5.57 26.95
C GLU A 170 -6.78 4.64 25.88
N GLY A 171 -7.58 3.78 25.24
CA GLY A 171 -7.15 2.87 24.17
C GLY A 171 -7.49 3.31 22.75
N ALA A 172 -7.56 4.61 22.47
CA ALA A 172 -7.89 5.12 21.12
C ALA A 172 -6.92 4.65 20.02
N ASP A 173 -5.67 4.37 20.38
CA ASP A 173 -4.64 3.84 19.48
C ASP A 173 -4.45 2.31 19.63
N GLY A 174 -5.36 1.64 20.33
CA GLY A 174 -5.39 0.19 20.55
C GLY A 174 -4.73 -0.25 21.86
N TYR A 175 -4.66 -1.57 22.03
CA TYR A 175 -4.10 -2.25 23.19
C TYR A 175 -3.09 -3.30 22.75
N VAL A 176 -2.06 -3.51 23.58
CA VAL A 176 -1.14 -4.63 23.47
C VAL A 176 -1.28 -5.52 24.70
N LEU A 177 -1.19 -6.83 24.52
CA LEU A 177 -1.13 -7.76 25.63
C LEU A 177 0.33 -7.93 26.04
N THR A 178 0.64 -7.74 27.31
CA THR A 178 2.01 -7.81 27.84
C THR A 178 2.10 -8.77 29.01
N THR A 179 3.27 -9.36 29.21
CA THR A 179 3.62 -10.13 30.42
C THR A 179 4.97 -9.67 30.94
N ARG A 180 5.20 -9.83 32.24
CA ARG A 180 6.53 -9.63 32.82
C ARG A 180 7.37 -10.88 32.64
N ASP A 181 8.64 -10.65 32.35
CA ASP A 181 9.73 -11.61 32.33
C ASP A 181 10.84 -11.12 33.28
N ALA A 182 11.49 -12.06 33.96
CA ALA A 182 12.48 -11.73 34.99
C ALA A 182 13.82 -11.23 34.41
N GLU A 183 14.14 -11.61 33.18
CA GLU A 183 15.40 -11.26 32.51
C GLU A 183 15.20 -10.14 31.48
N GLU A 184 14.12 -10.22 30.69
CA GLU A 184 13.87 -9.32 29.54
C GLU A 184 12.92 -8.15 29.86
N GLY A 185 12.30 -8.13 31.05
CA GLY A 185 11.38 -7.07 31.47
C GLY A 185 9.97 -7.25 30.92
N LEU A 186 9.43 -6.31 30.14
CA LEU A 186 8.09 -6.45 29.55
C LEU A 186 8.18 -7.08 28.16
N LEU A 187 7.47 -8.18 27.98
CA LEU A 187 7.27 -8.83 26.68
C LEU A 187 5.86 -8.56 26.18
N PHE A 188 5.68 -8.52 24.86
CA PHE A 188 4.44 -8.15 24.20
C PHE A 188 3.99 -9.25 23.23
N TRP A 189 2.70 -9.55 23.23
CA TRP A 189 2.12 -10.64 22.46
C TRP A 189 2.10 -10.32 20.96
N ASN A 190 2.51 -11.28 20.15
CA ASN A 190 2.31 -11.34 18.71
C ASN A 190 1.56 -12.64 18.36
N ASN A 191 0.51 -12.56 17.52
CA ASN A 191 -0.32 -13.71 17.17
C ASN A 191 0.43 -14.86 16.45
N ASP A 192 1.55 -14.56 15.79
CA ASP A 192 2.33 -15.50 15.01
C ASP A 192 3.52 -16.06 15.81
N THR A 193 4.17 -15.23 16.62
CA THR A 193 5.44 -15.56 17.30
C THR A 193 5.35 -15.64 18.82
N GLY A 194 4.22 -15.28 19.43
CA GLY A 194 4.06 -15.24 20.89
C GLY A 194 4.67 -13.98 21.54
N PHE A 195 5.04 -14.07 22.81
CA PHE A 195 5.59 -12.93 23.57
C PHE A 195 7.02 -12.56 23.13
N GLY A 196 7.25 -11.29 22.81
CA GLY A 196 8.53 -10.74 22.36
C GLY A 196 8.62 -9.21 22.50
N GLU A 197 9.33 -8.55 21.58
CA GLU A 197 9.50 -7.09 21.60
C GLU A 197 8.21 -6.31 21.29
N LEU A 198 8.10 -5.07 21.80
CA LEU A 198 6.98 -4.17 21.47
C LEU A 198 6.89 -3.86 19.97
N SER A 199 8.03 -3.82 19.28
CA SER A 199 8.15 -3.47 17.86
C SER A 199 7.39 -4.44 16.94
N THR A 200 7.16 -5.67 17.39
CA THR A 200 6.47 -6.72 16.65
C THR A 200 5.12 -7.08 17.26
N ALA A 201 4.71 -6.44 18.36
CA ALA A 201 3.47 -6.75 19.06
C ALA A 201 2.24 -6.62 18.15
N THR A 202 1.26 -7.52 18.34
CA THR A 202 -0.07 -7.36 17.75
C THR A 202 -0.84 -6.29 18.54
N VAL A 203 -1.31 -5.27 17.83
CA VAL A 203 -2.19 -4.24 18.41
C VAL A 203 -3.64 -4.66 18.20
N PHE A 204 -4.40 -4.69 19.29
CA PHE A 204 -5.79 -5.07 19.33
C PHE A 204 -6.67 -3.83 19.49
N SER A 205 -7.82 -3.79 18.83
CA SER A 205 -8.90 -2.88 19.21
C SER A 205 -9.48 -3.28 20.57
N GLU A 206 -10.17 -2.34 21.24
CA GLU A 206 -10.86 -2.60 22.50
C GLU A 206 -11.82 -3.81 22.43
N ALA A 207 -12.53 -3.93 21.31
CA ALA A 207 -13.48 -5.02 21.08
C ALA A 207 -12.79 -6.38 20.87
N GLU A 208 -11.62 -6.40 20.24
CA GLU A 208 -10.82 -7.62 20.06
C GLU A 208 -10.19 -8.04 21.39
N ALA A 209 -9.58 -7.09 22.12
CA ALA A 209 -8.99 -7.35 23.44
C ALA A 209 -10.04 -7.93 24.41
N GLY A 210 -11.27 -7.41 24.40
CA GLY A 210 -12.37 -7.92 25.23
C GLY A 210 -12.88 -9.32 24.88
N ARG A 211 -12.49 -9.89 23.72
CA ARG A 211 -12.88 -11.23 23.26
C ARG A 211 -11.71 -12.19 23.11
N PHE A 212 -10.49 -11.69 23.26
CA PHE A 212 -9.28 -12.46 23.03
C PHE A 212 -9.04 -13.45 24.16
N ASP A 213 -8.76 -14.70 23.82
CA ASP A 213 -8.43 -15.74 24.80
C ASP A 213 -6.97 -15.57 25.24
N VAL A 214 -6.79 -15.07 26.46
CA VAL A 214 -5.47 -14.68 26.97
C VAL A 214 -4.61 -15.94 27.18
N PRO A 215 -3.44 -16.04 26.52
CA PRO A 215 -2.55 -17.19 26.65
C PRO A 215 -2.05 -17.36 28.08
N ILE A 216 -1.85 -18.62 28.49
CA ILE A 216 -1.22 -18.95 29.76
C ILE A 216 0.28 -18.66 29.65
N ALA A 217 0.79 -17.78 30.52
CA ALA A 217 2.20 -17.43 30.61
C ALA A 217 2.73 -17.61 32.05
N HIS A 218 4.03 -17.39 32.24
CA HIS A 218 4.68 -17.53 33.55
C HIS A 218 4.21 -16.48 34.57
N ASP A 219 3.90 -15.27 34.12
CA ASP A 219 3.17 -14.26 34.88
C ASP A 219 1.82 -14.00 34.20
N GLN A 220 0.87 -13.39 34.93
CA GLN A 220 -0.45 -13.04 34.42
C GLN A 220 -0.32 -11.97 33.33
N PRO A 221 -0.73 -12.24 32.07
CA PRO A 221 -0.70 -11.21 31.05
C PRO A 221 -1.75 -10.13 31.32
N GLU A 222 -1.38 -8.89 31.00
CA GLU A 222 -2.18 -7.68 31.22
C GLU A 222 -2.31 -6.88 29.92
N TRP A 223 -3.46 -6.21 29.75
CA TRP A 223 -3.69 -5.31 28.62
C TRP A 223 -3.13 -3.92 28.92
N LEU A 224 -2.27 -3.42 28.05
CA LEU A 224 -1.74 -2.06 28.10
C LEU A 224 -2.29 -1.25 26.93
N ALA A 225 -2.86 -0.08 27.22
CA ALA A 225 -3.27 0.86 26.19
C ALA A 225 -2.04 1.47 25.49
N MET A 226 -2.10 1.56 24.16
CA MET A 226 -1.04 2.20 23.38
C MET A 226 -1.07 3.71 23.61
N PRO A 227 0.09 4.35 23.88
CA PRO A 227 0.16 5.79 23.95
C PRO A 227 -0.10 6.41 22.58
N ALA A 228 -0.48 7.69 22.57
CA ALA A 228 -0.55 8.45 21.34
C ALA A 228 0.82 8.40 20.61
N PRO A 229 0.85 8.22 19.28
CA PRO A 229 2.07 8.31 18.50
C PRO A 229 2.75 9.66 18.70
N ILE A 230 4.07 9.65 18.73
CA ILE A 230 4.87 10.87 18.83
C ILE A 230 4.69 11.67 17.53
N SER A 231 4.32 12.95 17.67
CA SER A 231 4.15 13.92 16.58
C SER A 231 5.48 14.46 16.05
#